data_AF-A0A969JFK5-F1
#
_entry.id   AF-A0A969JFK5-F1
#
_cell.length_a   1.000
_cell.length_b   1.000
_cell.length_c   1.000
_cell.angle_alpha   90.00
_cell.angle_beta   90.00
_cell.angle_gamma   90.00
#
_symmetry.space_group_name_H-M   'P 1'
#
loop_
_entity.id
_entity.type
_entity.pdbx_description
1 polymer ?
#
loop_
_entity_poly.entity_id
_entity_poly.type
_entity_poly.pdbx_seq_one_letter_code
_entity_poly.pdbx_strand_id
1 'polypeptide(L)'
;MLKEMLKKKQKEKNIVEQIKNSYYHYTIVPNKSVGTFVFDTKIDTYLLGKIYEYYEPNDSYSGEGSYKFPELGMTVFVDSKKLITTVICEQYLLFGNTNLIGQNMEILIQKMDWQPNLIEKSWTNVNGKDQRQTVYDFDELGLQIWVYRKKIVSVVCGNLNEIPNETGNYDNDM
;
A
#
# COMPACT_ATOMS: atom_id res chain seq x y z
N MET A 1 45.68 8.79 9.49
CA MET A 1 45.19 8.02 8.33
C MET A 1 44.20 6.92 8.75
N LEU A 2 44.57 5.99 9.64
CA LEU A 2 43.70 4.88 10.07
C LEU A 2 42.38 5.29 10.75
N LYS A 3 42.39 6.32 11.62
CA LYS A 3 41.17 6.82 12.30
C LYS A 3 40.11 7.39 11.35
N GLU A 4 40.54 8.08 10.29
CA GLU A 4 39.64 8.64 9.28
C GLU A 4 39.03 7.54 8.39
N MET A 5 39.79 6.48 8.08
CA MET A 5 39.27 5.30 7.37
C MET A 5 38.19 4.55 8.18
N LEU A 6 38.36 4.44 9.50
CA LEU A 6 37.38 3.78 10.39
C LEU A 6 36.08 4.59 10.49
N LYS A 7 36.16 5.92 10.63
CA LYS A 7 34.97 6.80 10.62
C LYS A 7 34.19 6.69 9.31
N LYS A 8 34.89 6.69 8.16
CA LYS A 8 34.26 6.54 6.84
C LYS A 8 33.51 5.21 6.72
N LYS A 9 34.14 4.09 7.12
CA LYS A 9 33.49 2.76 7.11
C LYS A 9 32.25 2.70 8.03
N GLN A 10 32.30 3.33 9.20
CA GLN A 10 31.14 3.36 10.10
C GLN A 10 29.99 4.18 9.53
N LYS A 11 30.29 5.34 8.92
CA LYS A 11 29.28 6.16 8.23
C LYS A 11 28.64 5.40 7.07
N GLU A 12 29.43 4.70 6.26
CA GLU A 12 28.95 3.86 5.17
C GLU A 12 28.04 2.73 5.68
N LYS A 13 28.43 2.03 6.76
CA LYS A 13 27.56 1.02 7.40
C LYS A 13 26.23 1.59 7.86
N ASN A 14 26.25 2.73 8.56
CA ASN A 14 25.03 3.38 9.05
C ASN A 14 24.10 3.80 7.90
N ILE A 15 24.66 4.30 6.79
CA ILE A 15 23.88 4.64 5.59
C ILE A 15 23.28 3.38 4.96
N VAL A 16 24.05 2.30 4.82
CA VAL A 16 23.55 1.03 4.27
C VAL A 16 22.42 0.46 5.14
N GLU A 17 22.54 0.57 6.45
CA GLU A 17 21.51 0.11 7.39
C GLU A 17 20.24 0.97 7.34
N GLN A 18 20.39 2.29 7.24
CA GLN A 18 19.25 3.20 6.99
C GLN A 18 18.54 2.89 5.67
N ILE A 19 19.30 2.65 4.60
CA ILE A 19 18.75 2.27 3.29
C ILE A 19 18.02 0.94 3.39
N LYS A 20 18.61 -0.09 4.02
CA LYS A 20 17.96 -1.38 4.25
C LYS A 20 16.66 -1.24 5.05
N ASN A 21 16.69 -0.47 6.13
CA ASN A 21 15.50 -0.22 6.95
C ASN A 21 14.41 0.51 6.17
N SER A 22 14.77 1.50 5.34
CA SER A 22 13.80 2.13 4.46
C SER A 22 13.16 1.11 3.52
N TYR A 23 13.93 0.24 2.86
CA TYR A 23 13.36 -0.77 1.98
C TYR A 23 12.44 -1.75 2.69
N TYR A 24 12.76 -2.12 3.93
CA TYR A 24 11.92 -2.96 4.76
C TYR A 24 10.56 -2.35 5.05
N HIS A 25 10.43 -1.02 5.13
CA HIS A 25 9.14 -0.40 5.39
C HIS A 25 8.18 -0.44 4.20
N TYR A 26 8.68 -0.62 2.98
CA TYR A 26 7.89 -0.48 1.76
C TYR A 26 7.80 -1.73 0.91
N THR A 27 8.30 -2.89 1.34
CA THR A 27 8.29 -4.10 0.51
C THR A 27 6.99 -4.88 0.68
N ILE A 28 6.29 -5.20 -0.41
CA ILE A 28 5.15 -6.12 -0.37
C ILE A 28 5.64 -7.57 -0.38
N VAL A 29 5.09 -8.37 0.53
CA VAL A 29 5.03 -9.82 0.43
C VAL A 29 3.56 -10.17 0.19
N PRO A 30 3.19 -10.62 -1.03
CA PRO A 30 1.80 -10.87 -1.41
C PRO A 30 1.04 -11.69 -0.36
N ASN A 31 -0.20 -11.28 -0.08
CA ASN A 31 -1.10 -11.91 0.89
C ASN A 31 -0.57 -12.04 2.33
N LYS A 32 0.54 -11.37 2.66
CA LYS A 32 1.20 -11.54 3.97
C LYS A 32 1.49 -10.23 4.69
N SER A 33 2.15 -9.28 4.01
CA SER A 33 2.59 -8.06 4.69
C SER A 33 2.99 -6.95 3.72
N VAL A 34 2.78 -5.70 4.14
CA VAL A 34 3.42 -4.52 3.57
C VAL A 34 4.44 -3.98 4.55
N GLY A 35 5.71 -4.17 4.22
CA GLY A 35 6.83 -3.85 5.06
C GLY A 35 6.72 -4.45 6.45
N THR A 36 6.58 -3.61 7.48
CA THR A 36 6.40 -4.10 8.86
C THR A 36 4.97 -4.50 9.19
N PHE A 37 3.98 -4.06 8.42
CA PHE A 37 2.57 -4.33 8.69
C PHE A 37 2.21 -5.73 8.18
N VAL A 38 1.94 -6.65 9.09
CA VAL A 38 1.52 -8.02 8.80
C VAL A 38 -0.01 -8.09 8.85
N PHE A 39 -0.63 -8.65 7.81
CA PHE A 39 -2.08 -8.88 7.79
C PHE A 39 -2.50 -9.82 8.94
N ASP A 40 -3.77 -9.74 9.35
CA ASP A 40 -4.35 -10.53 10.44
C ASP A 40 -3.66 -10.35 11.81
N THR A 41 -2.90 -9.26 11.99
CA THR A 41 -2.21 -8.92 13.23
C THR A 41 -2.79 -7.66 13.84
N LYS A 42 -2.83 -7.56 15.18
CA LYS A 42 -3.32 -6.36 15.87
C LYS A 42 -2.49 -5.12 15.56
N ILE A 43 -3.15 -4.06 15.12
CA ILE A 43 -2.51 -2.77 14.81
C ILE A 43 -1.76 -2.17 16.00
N ASP A 44 -2.24 -2.42 17.23
CA ASP A 44 -1.67 -1.88 18.48
C ASP A 44 -0.15 -2.13 18.60
N THR A 45 0.32 -3.27 18.07
CA THR A 45 1.74 -3.64 18.08
C THR A 45 2.63 -2.73 17.23
N TYR A 46 2.05 -1.97 16.30
CA TYR A 46 2.75 -1.12 15.35
C TYR A 46 2.61 0.38 15.66
N LEU A 47 1.74 0.77 16.58
CA LEU A 47 1.48 2.17 16.92
C LEU A 47 2.57 2.77 17.82
N LEU A 48 3.24 1.94 18.61
CA LEU A 48 4.23 2.40 19.58
C LEU A 48 5.38 3.12 18.88
N GLY A 49 5.57 4.40 19.22
CA GLY A 49 6.67 5.22 18.71
C GLY A 49 6.51 5.68 17.26
N LYS A 50 5.33 5.52 16.64
CA LYS A 50 5.03 6.04 15.29
C LYS A 50 4.09 7.24 15.36
N ILE A 51 4.25 8.16 14.40
CA ILE A 51 3.30 9.25 14.18
C ILE A 51 2.18 8.75 13.26
N TYR A 52 0.94 8.88 13.70
CA TYR A 52 -0.23 8.48 12.92
C TYR A 52 -1.44 9.36 13.22
N GLU A 53 -2.37 9.36 12.26
CA GLU A 53 -3.71 9.94 12.39
C GLU A 53 -4.72 8.79 12.35
N TYR A 54 -5.64 8.76 13.31
CA TYR A 54 -6.72 7.77 13.36
C TYR A 54 -8.00 8.36 12.80
N TYR A 55 -8.69 7.57 11.98
CA TYR A 55 -9.98 7.88 11.39
C TYR A 55 -10.97 6.80 11.81
N GLU A 56 -12.06 7.23 12.46
CA GLU A 56 -13.16 6.35 12.82
C GLU A 56 -13.80 5.73 11.56
N PRO A 57 -14.43 4.55 11.68
CA PRO A 57 -15.21 3.99 10.60
C PRO A 57 -16.23 5.00 10.06
N ASN A 58 -16.34 5.03 8.74
CA ASN A 58 -17.37 5.76 8.04
C ASN A 58 -17.97 4.85 6.97
N ASP A 59 -19.20 5.14 6.56
CA ASP A 59 -19.95 4.30 5.61
C ASP A 59 -19.29 4.17 4.22
N SER A 60 -18.20 4.89 3.96
CA SER A 60 -17.53 4.95 2.65
C SER A 60 -16.35 3.98 2.51
N TYR A 61 -15.90 3.32 3.58
CA TYR A 61 -14.79 2.37 3.53
C TYR A 61 -15.10 1.11 4.34
N SER A 62 -14.72 -0.05 3.81
CA SER A 62 -14.96 -1.39 4.37
C SER A 62 -14.25 -1.71 5.69
N GLY A 63 -13.60 -0.73 6.33
CA GLY A 63 -12.86 -0.91 7.57
C GLY A 63 -13.58 -0.34 8.78
N GLU A 64 -13.37 -0.95 9.93
CA GLU A 64 -13.89 -0.54 11.24
C GLU A 64 -13.00 0.54 11.88
N GLY A 65 -12.26 1.27 11.05
CA GLY A 65 -11.28 2.29 11.40
C GLY A 65 -10.02 2.21 10.54
N SER A 66 -9.29 3.34 10.44
CA SER A 66 -8.02 3.37 9.72
C SER A 66 -6.97 4.26 10.39
N TYR A 67 -5.71 3.93 10.14
CA TYR A 67 -4.53 4.61 10.67
C TYR A 67 -3.68 5.09 9.51
N LYS A 68 -3.62 6.41 9.32
CA LYS A 68 -2.75 7.03 8.34
C LYS A 68 -1.39 7.27 8.98
N PHE A 69 -0.33 6.82 8.31
CA PHE A 69 1.06 7.04 8.68
C PHE A 69 1.70 8.00 7.65
N PRO A 70 1.65 9.32 7.87
CA PRO A 70 2.10 10.30 6.88
C PRO A 70 3.56 10.13 6.45
N GLU A 71 4.44 9.76 7.40
CA GLU A 71 5.86 9.53 7.14
C GLU A 71 6.12 8.32 6.23
N LEU A 72 5.19 7.36 6.23
CA LEU A 72 5.27 6.17 5.38
C LEU A 72 4.48 6.34 4.08
N GLY A 73 3.64 7.38 3.96
CA GLY A 73 2.72 7.51 2.83
C GLY A 73 1.79 6.29 2.70
N MET A 74 1.36 5.77 3.86
CA MET A 74 0.54 4.57 3.98
C MET A 74 -0.69 4.82 4.83
N THR A 75 -1.78 4.13 4.51
CA THR A 75 -2.98 4.04 5.34
C THR A 75 -3.28 2.58 5.62
N VAL A 76 -3.47 2.23 6.89
CA VAL A 76 -3.73 0.86 7.35
C VAL A 76 -5.15 0.77 7.87
N PHE A 77 -5.97 -0.08 7.25
CA PHE A 77 -7.33 -0.38 7.68
C PHE A 77 -7.35 -1.60 8.59
N VAL A 78 -8.33 -1.62 9.47
CA VAL A 78 -8.52 -2.73 10.41
C VAL A 78 -9.96 -3.20 10.49
N ASP A 79 -10.15 -4.44 10.93
CA ASP A 79 -11.45 -5.00 11.27
C ASP A 79 -11.92 -4.57 12.67
N SER A 80 -13.10 -5.04 13.08
CA SER A 80 -13.71 -4.75 14.39
C SER A 80 -12.89 -5.29 15.57
N LYS A 81 -11.95 -6.20 15.32
CA LYS A 81 -10.99 -6.75 16.30
C LYS A 81 -9.64 -6.06 16.25
N LYS A 82 -9.51 -4.98 15.44
CA LYS A 82 -8.30 -4.22 15.17
C LYS A 82 -7.19 -5.02 14.47
N LEU A 83 -7.54 -6.07 13.76
CA LEU A 83 -6.63 -6.83 12.91
C LEU A 83 -6.42 -6.08 11.60
N ILE A 84 -5.18 -6.03 11.11
CA ILE A 84 -4.84 -5.36 9.85
C ILE A 84 -5.43 -6.16 8.69
N THR A 85 -6.30 -5.52 7.93
CA THR A 85 -7.00 -6.09 6.77
C THR A 85 -6.38 -5.62 5.47
N THR A 86 -6.12 -4.31 5.39
CA THR A 86 -5.70 -3.64 4.17
C THR A 86 -4.64 -2.59 4.46
N VAL A 87 -3.66 -2.47 3.55
CA VAL A 87 -2.68 -1.39 3.54
C VAL A 87 -2.70 -0.71 2.17
N ILE A 88 -3.02 0.58 2.16
CA ILE A 88 -2.96 1.44 0.97
C ILE A 88 -1.62 2.17 0.96
N CYS A 89 -0.91 2.10 -0.16
CA CYS A 89 0.36 2.80 -0.39
C CYS A 89 0.20 3.84 -1.51
N GLU A 90 0.56 5.09 -1.25
CA GLU A 90 0.39 6.20 -2.21
C GLU A 90 1.72 6.84 -2.65
N GLN A 91 2.80 6.62 -1.90
CA GLN A 91 4.10 7.26 -2.17
C GLN A 91 5.17 6.29 -2.66
N TYR A 92 5.26 5.10 -2.04
CA TYR A 92 6.30 4.13 -2.34
C TYR A 92 5.88 2.71 -1.97
N LEU A 93 6.12 1.74 -2.86
CA LEU A 93 5.86 0.32 -2.61
C LEU A 93 6.76 -0.53 -3.52
N LEU A 94 7.60 -1.37 -2.94
CA LEU A 94 8.49 -2.28 -3.66
C LEU A 94 7.85 -3.66 -3.85
N PHE A 95 7.70 -4.07 -5.11
CA PHE A 95 7.52 -5.47 -5.48
C PHE A 95 8.84 -6.00 -6.02
N GLY A 96 9.51 -6.88 -5.25
CA GLY A 96 10.90 -7.23 -5.50
C GLY A 96 11.79 -5.98 -5.48
N ASN A 97 12.47 -5.69 -6.60
CA ASN A 97 13.33 -4.51 -6.74
C ASN A 97 12.68 -3.35 -7.52
N THR A 98 11.37 -3.40 -7.77
CA THR A 98 10.65 -2.38 -8.54
C THR A 98 9.73 -1.59 -7.62
N ASN A 99 9.94 -0.27 -7.52
CA ASN A 99 8.94 0.62 -6.94
C ASN A 99 7.76 0.74 -7.90
N LEU A 100 6.57 0.37 -7.46
CA LEU A 100 5.35 0.38 -8.25
C LEU A 100 4.81 1.81 -8.44
N ILE A 101 4.87 2.64 -7.40
CA ILE A 101 4.26 3.97 -7.43
C ILE A 101 4.92 4.86 -8.49
N GLY A 102 4.10 5.48 -9.33
CA GLY A 102 4.51 6.34 -10.44
C GLY A 102 4.93 5.60 -11.71
N GLN A 103 5.03 4.27 -11.69
CA GLN A 103 5.33 3.48 -12.89
C GLN A 103 4.18 3.53 -13.88
N ASN A 104 4.51 3.33 -15.17
CA ASN A 104 3.50 3.12 -16.18
C ASN A 104 2.94 1.70 -16.06
N MET A 105 1.62 1.56 -15.88
CA MET A 105 1.00 0.25 -15.65
C MET A 105 1.10 -0.69 -16.86
N GLU A 106 0.98 -0.17 -18.08
CA GLU A 106 1.10 -0.96 -19.31
C GLU A 106 2.50 -1.58 -19.43
N ILE A 107 3.53 -0.82 -19.07
CA ILE A 107 4.94 -1.29 -19.06
C ILE A 107 5.17 -2.30 -17.94
N LEU A 108 4.59 -2.04 -16.75
CA LEU A 108 4.76 -2.93 -15.60
C LEU A 108 4.16 -4.32 -15.88
N ILE A 109 2.93 -4.37 -16.40
CA ILE A 109 2.24 -5.62 -16.76
C ILE A 109 3.11 -6.47 -17.70
N GLN A 110 3.66 -5.85 -18.75
CA GLN A 110 4.51 -6.54 -19.72
C GLN A 110 5.82 -7.04 -19.09
N LYS A 111 6.44 -6.21 -18.23
CA LYS A 111 7.72 -6.56 -17.59
C LYS A 111 7.58 -7.68 -16.58
N MET A 112 6.47 -7.70 -15.83
CA MET A 112 6.25 -8.63 -14.72
C MET A 112 5.47 -9.88 -15.15
N ASP A 113 5.00 -9.92 -16.39
CA ASP A 113 4.11 -10.97 -16.92
C ASP A 113 2.86 -11.16 -16.04
N TRP A 114 2.30 -10.05 -15.58
CA TRP A 114 1.10 -10.06 -14.74
C TRP A 114 -0.17 -10.05 -15.57
N GLN A 115 -1.18 -10.77 -15.13
CA GLN A 115 -2.52 -10.75 -15.74
C GLN A 115 -3.53 -10.35 -14.67
N PRO A 116 -4.20 -9.19 -14.82
CA PRO A 116 -5.24 -8.79 -13.88
C PRO A 116 -6.47 -9.68 -14.03
N ASN A 117 -7.10 -9.98 -12.90
CA ASN A 117 -8.38 -10.68 -12.82
C ASN A 117 -9.53 -9.81 -13.34
N LEU A 118 -9.51 -8.52 -12.96
CA LEU A 118 -10.51 -7.53 -13.34
C LEU A 118 -9.84 -6.19 -13.68
N ILE A 119 -10.44 -5.48 -14.63
CA ILE A 119 -10.05 -4.11 -14.96
C ILE A 119 -11.32 -3.26 -15.06
N GLU A 120 -11.40 -2.21 -14.26
CA GLU A 120 -12.57 -1.33 -14.24
C GLU A 120 -12.21 0.16 -14.15
N LYS A 121 -13.24 1.02 -14.25
CA LYS A 121 -13.09 2.46 -14.11
C LYS A 121 -13.83 2.92 -12.86
N SER A 122 -13.12 3.54 -11.94
CA SER A 122 -13.69 4.13 -10.73
C SER A 122 -13.52 5.64 -10.72
N TRP A 123 -14.51 6.35 -10.18
CA TRP A 123 -14.43 7.79 -9.93
C TRP A 123 -14.02 8.00 -8.48
N THR A 124 -12.89 8.69 -8.29
CA THR A 124 -12.39 9.03 -6.94
C THR A 124 -12.15 10.52 -6.84
N ASN A 125 -12.48 11.11 -5.69
CA ASN A 125 -12.20 12.50 -5.39
C ASN A 125 -10.84 12.62 -4.71
N VAL A 126 -9.87 13.22 -5.40
CA VAL A 126 -8.52 13.42 -4.88
C VAL A 126 -8.28 14.93 -4.77
N ASN A 127 -8.21 15.42 -3.53
CA ASN A 127 -8.01 16.84 -3.21
C ASN A 127 -9.06 17.77 -3.88
N GLY A 128 -10.34 17.40 -3.81
CA GLY A 128 -11.44 18.18 -4.37
C GLY A 128 -11.55 18.11 -5.89
N LYS A 129 -10.86 17.17 -6.53
CA LYS A 129 -10.92 16.95 -7.99
C LYS A 129 -11.30 15.52 -8.28
N ASP A 130 -12.36 15.35 -9.06
CA ASP A 130 -12.77 14.04 -9.53
C ASP A 130 -11.78 13.51 -10.56
N GLN A 131 -11.33 12.29 -10.32
CA GLN A 131 -10.43 11.56 -11.18
C GLN A 131 -11.09 10.25 -11.59
N ARG A 132 -11.20 10.04 -12.90
CA ARG A 132 -11.53 8.73 -13.45
C ARG A 132 -10.26 7.89 -13.49
N GLN A 133 -10.13 6.99 -12.54
CA GLN A 133 -9.00 6.09 -12.43
C GLN A 133 -9.33 4.73 -13.03
N THR A 134 -8.30 3.99 -13.42
CA THR A 134 -8.43 2.58 -13.84
C THR A 134 -7.95 1.72 -12.69
N VAL A 135 -8.76 0.74 -12.31
CA VAL A 135 -8.45 -0.17 -11.22
C VAL A 135 -8.14 -1.53 -11.84
N TYR A 136 -7.04 -2.14 -11.41
CA TYR A 136 -6.58 -3.45 -11.84
C TYR A 136 -6.52 -4.37 -10.63
N ASP A 137 -7.32 -5.42 -10.62
CA ASP A 137 -7.35 -6.40 -9.53
C ASP A 137 -6.46 -7.60 -9.85
N PHE A 138 -5.67 -8.02 -8.88
CA PHE A 138 -4.80 -9.18 -8.92
C PHE A 138 -5.07 -10.03 -7.68
N ASP A 139 -6.14 -10.80 -7.73
CA ASP A 139 -6.67 -11.57 -6.59
C ASP A 139 -5.60 -12.48 -5.99
N GLU A 140 -4.85 -13.18 -6.83
CA GLU A 140 -3.79 -14.10 -6.41
C GLU A 140 -2.65 -13.41 -5.65
N LEU A 141 -2.44 -12.11 -5.91
CA LEU A 141 -1.40 -11.32 -5.25
C LEU A 141 -1.94 -10.53 -4.03
N GLY A 142 -3.26 -10.48 -3.84
CA GLY A 142 -3.89 -9.60 -2.87
C GLY A 142 -3.60 -8.13 -3.18
N LEU A 143 -3.63 -7.75 -4.46
CA LEU A 143 -3.34 -6.39 -4.90
C LEU A 143 -4.49 -5.82 -5.73
N GLN A 144 -4.81 -4.56 -5.46
CA GLN A 144 -5.60 -3.72 -6.35
C GLN A 144 -4.80 -2.46 -6.69
N ILE A 145 -4.54 -2.23 -7.98
CA ILE A 145 -3.66 -1.15 -8.46
C ILE A 145 -4.49 -0.07 -9.13
N TRP A 146 -4.39 1.15 -8.59
CA TRP A 146 -5.11 2.31 -9.09
C TRP A 146 -4.22 3.17 -9.98
N VAL A 147 -4.74 3.50 -11.16
CA VAL A 147 -3.98 4.13 -12.24
C VAL A 147 -4.67 5.40 -12.72
N TYR A 148 -3.93 6.50 -12.70
CA TYR A 148 -4.36 7.78 -13.28
C TYR A 148 -3.36 8.25 -14.34
N ARG A 149 -3.86 8.62 -15.52
CA ARG A 149 -3.02 9.07 -16.66
C ARG A 149 -1.84 8.11 -16.94
N LYS A 150 -2.16 6.81 -17.00
CA LYS A 150 -1.23 5.66 -17.19
C LYS A 150 -0.24 5.39 -16.05
N LYS A 151 -0.22 6.21 -15.00
CA LYS A 151 0.69 6.04 -13.87
C LYS A 151 -0.03 5.43 -12.66
N ILE A 152 0.64 4.50 -12.00
CA ILE A 152 0.18 3.96 -10.72
C ILE A 152 0.21 5.09 -9.68
N VAL A 153 -0.94 5.37 -9.07
CA VAL A 153 -1.09 6.44 -8.06
C VAL A 153 -1.30 5.88 -6.66
N SER A 154 -1.90 4.70 -6.53
CA SER A 154 -1.97 3.98 -5.28
C SER A 154 -2.02 2.47 -5.54
N VAL A 155 -1.59 1.72 -4.53
CA VAL A 155 -1.72 0.26 -4.49
C VAL A 155 -2.38 -0.11 -3.18
N VAL A 156 -3.50 -0.82 -3.28
CA VAL A 156 -4.22 -1.42 -2.17
C VAL A 156 -3.72 -2.85 -2.02
N CYS A 157 -3.27 -3.21 -0.83
CA CYS A 157 -2.75 -4.53 -0.52
C CYS A 157 -3.60 -5.17 0.57
N GLY A 158 -4.02 -6.42 0.39
CA GLY A 158 -4.75 -7.18 1.40
C GLY A 158 -4.29 -8.63 1.47
N ASN A 159 -4.93 -9.41 2.33
CA ASN A 159 -4.88 -10.88 2.21
C ASN A 159 -5.99 -11.35 1.24
N LEU A 160 -5.87 -12.58 0.74
CA LEU A 160 -6.81 -13.23 -0.19
C LEU A 160 -8.27 -13.28 0.30
N ASN A 161 -8.55 -12.91 1.56
CA ASN A 161 -9.86 -13.04 2.17
C ASN A 161 -10.65 -11.72 2.24
N GLU A 162 -10.04 -10.56 1.95
CA GLU A 162 -10.61 -9.28 2.36
C GLU A 162 -10.50 -8.12 1.36
N ILE A 163 -10.10 -8.32 0.11
CA ILE A 163 -10.32 -7.27 -0.90
C ILE A 163 -11.81 -7.30 -1.24
N PRO A 164 -12.63 -6.34 -0.78
CA PRO A 164 -14.03 -6.34 -1.14
C PRO A 164 -14.09 -5.97 -2.62
N ASN A 165 -14.73 -6.82 -3.42
CA ASN A 165 -15.23 -6.37 -4.72
C ASN A 165 -16.14 -5.17 -4.43
N GLU A 166 -15.76 -3.97 -4.83
CA GLU A 166 -16.66 -2.81 -4.89
C GLU A 166 -17.70 -3.01 -6.02
N THR A 167 -18.31 -4.17 -6.13
CA THR A 167 -19.61 -4.32 -6.78
C THR A 167 -20.69 -4.06 -5.74
N GLY A 168 -20.71 -2.83 -5.23
CA GLY A 168 -21.94 -2.24 -4.74
C GLY A 168 -22.87 -2.12 -5.94
N ASN A 169 -23.70 -3.13 -6.15
CA ASN A 169 -24.93 -2.98 -6.92
C ASN A 169 -25.63 -1.75 -6.35
N TYR A 170 -25.62 -0.64 -7.10
CA TYR A 170 -26.72 0.29 -7.03
C TYR A 170 -27.90 -0.47 -7.63
N ASP A 171 -28.56 -1.25 -6.77
CA ASP A 171 -29.91 -1.70 -7.04
C ASP A 171 -30.72 -0.44 -7.35
N ASN A 172 -31.06 -0.33 -8.62
CA ASN A 172 -32.17 0.48 -9.06
C ASN A 172 -33.42 -0.11 -8.42
N ASP A 173 -33.77 0.36 -7.23
CA ASP A 173 -35.09 0.11 -6.65
C ASP A 173 -35.71 1.43 -6.15
N MET A 174 -36.64 1.90 -6.99
CA MET A 174 -37.79 2.80 -6.78
C MET A 174 -37.57 4.27 -6.40
#